data_AF-A0A938NBV9-F1
#
_entry.id   AF-A0A938NBV9-F1
#
_cell.length_a   1.000
_cell.length_b   1.000
_cell.length_c   1.000
_cell.angle_alpha   90.00
_cell.angle_beta   90.00
_cell.angle_gamma   90.00
#
_symmetry.space_group_name_H-M   'P 1'
#
loop_
_entity.id
_entity.type
_entity.pdbx_description
1 polymer ?
#
loop_
_entity_poly.entity_id
_entity_poly.type
_entity_poly.pdbx_seq_one_letter_code
_entity_poly.pdbx_strand_id
1 'polypeptide(L)'
;MPEHFDDLRSLRKAMAQALAEDRRDRGRLAIVTDVLVRWHHDPTKQVRYETLDISEGGMRIRNCCALLEGMTGRVRLCLPDSPTIDRPAMVAWSRACYDREGRIDHFEAGIRLF
;
A
#
# COMPACT_ATOMS: atom_id res chain seq x y z
N MET A 1 27.50 30.03 -23.73
CA MET A 1 27.38 28.70 -23.10
C MET A 1 26.27 28.76 -22.04
N PRO A 2 24.98 28.71 -22.43
CA PRO A 2 23.82 28.79 -21.53
C PRO A 2 23.33 27.41 -21.04
N GLU A 3 23.95 26.31 -21.47
CA GLU A 3 23.47 24.93 -21.27
C GLU A 3 23.38 24.45 -19.80
N HIS A 4 24.02 25.11 -18.84
CA HIS A 4 24.10 24.62 -17.46
C HIS A 4 22.87 24.96 -16.58
N PHE A 5 22.07 25.96 -16.97
CA PHE A 5 20.92 26.41 -16.16
C PHE A 5 19.61 25.66 -16.48
N ASP A 6 19.45 25.15 -17.70
CA ASP A 6 18.28 24.34 -18.09
C ASP A 6 18.34 22.92 -17.51
N ASP A 7 19.55 22.40 -17.31
CA ASP A 7 19.78 21.08 -16.72
C ASP A 7 19.33 21.05 -15.24
N LEU A 8 19.67 22.07 -14.44
CA LEU A 8 19.23 22.20 -13.05
C LEU A 8 17.72 22.39 -12.88
N ARG A 9 17.05 23.02 -13.84
CA ARG A 9 15.57 23.15 -13.83
C ARG A 9 14.91 21.85 -14.23
N SER A 10 15.47 21.14 -15.21
CA SER A 10 14.99 19.83 -15.66
C SER A 10 15.19 18.76 -14.60
N LEU A 11 16.31 18.79 -13.88
CA LEU A 11 16.62 17.91 -12.75
C LEU A 11 15.73 18.22 -11.54
N ARG A 12 15.45 19.50 -11.25
CA ARG A 12 14.45 19.89 -10.25
C ARG A 12 13.05 19.48 -10.63
N LYS A 13 12.67 19.56 -11.91
CA LYS A 13 11.35 19.14 -12.39
C LYS A 13 11.22 17.62 -12.35
N ALA A 14 12.26 16.87 -12.74
CA ALA A 14 12.33 15.42 -12.63
C ALA A 14 12.35 14.95 -11.17
N MET A 15 13.09 15.60 -10.27
CA MET A 15 13.02 15.35 -8.83
C MET A 15 11.66 15.72 -8.26
N ALA A 16 11.07 16.86 -8.65
CA ALA A 16 9.74 17.24 -8.20
C ALA A 16 8.65 16.31 -8.75
N GLN A 17 8.89 15.67 -9.88
CA GLN A 17 8.02 14.69 -10.51
C GLN A 17 8.21 13.30 -9.88
N ALA A 18 9.44 12.91 -9.54
CA ALA A 18 9.74 11.73 -8.72
C ALA A 18 9.21 11.89 -7.29
N LEU A 19 9.37 13.07 -6.66
CA LEU A 19 8.73 13.43 -5.38
C LEU A 19 7.21 13.62 -5.51
N ALA A 20 6.69 13.90 -6.70
CA ALA A 20 5.25 13.93 -6.96
C ALA A 20 4.67 12.53 -7.18
N GLU A 21 5.45 11.60 -7.72
CA GLU A 21 5.18 10.16 -7.66
C GLU A 21 5.29 9.67 -6.20
N ASP A 22 6.17 10.28 -5.41
CA ASP A 22 6.36 10.08 -3.96
C ASP A 22 5.35 10.84 -3.06
N ARG A 23 4.36 11.54 -3.64
CA ARG A 23 3.36 12.31 -2.87
C ARG A 23 2.46 11.47 -1.97
N ARG A 24 2.60 10.14 -1.95
CA ARG A 24 1.91 9.25 -1.01
C ARG A 24 2.70 8.95 0.28
N ASP A 25 3.96 9.40 0.38
CA ASP A 25 4.88 8.90 1.41
C ASP A 25 5.01 9.79 2.66
N ARG A 26 4.39 10.98 2.66
CA ARG A 26 4.28 11.81 3.87
C ARG A 26 3.22 11.24 4.82
N GLY A 27 3.56 10.18 5.56
CA GLY A 27 2.75 9.65 6.66
C GLY A 27 2.61 8.12 6.71
N ARG A 28 3.34 7.37 5.87
CA ARG A 28 3.38 5.91 5.93
C ARG A 28 4.55 5.46 6.80
N LEU A 29 4.26 4.70 7.84
CA LEU A 29 5.26 4.00 8.64
C LEU A 29 5.49 2.64 8.01
N ALA A 30 6.74 2.32 7.68
CA ALA A 30 7.16 1.01 7.20
C ALA A 30 7.10 -0.02 8.34
N ILE A 31 5.88 -0.44 8.69
CA ILE A 31 5.59 -1.40 9.75
C ILE A 31 5.16 -2.70 9.11
N VAL A 32 5.92 -3.76 9.38
CA VAL A 32 5.59 -5.13 8.98
C VAL A 32 4.92 -5.84 10.15
N THR A 33 3.63 -6.13 10.02
CA THR A 33 2.83 -6.80 11.03
C THR A 33 1.65 -7.54 10.40
N ASP A 34 1.01 -8.41 11.18
CA ASP A 34 -0.17 -9.14 10.75
C ASP A 34 -1.41 -8.25 10.85
N VAL A 35 -2.11 -8.06 9.73
CA VAL A 35 -3.47 -7.51 9.70
C VAL A 35 -4.48 -8.60 9.39
N LEU A 36 -5.60 -8.57 10.11
CA LEU A 36 -6.70 -9.47 9.85
C LEU A 36 -7.82 -8.74 9.11
N VAL A 37 -8.30 -9.32 8.01
CA VAL A 37 -9.36 -8.74 7.21
C VAL A 37 -10.51 -9.73 7.06
N ARG A 38 -11.72 -9.25 7.32
CA ARG A 38 -12.95 -9.97 7.01
C ARG A 38 -13.58 -9.34 5.78
N TRP A 39 -13.61 -10.07 4.68
CA TRP A 39 -14.18 -9.59 3.42
C TRP A 39 -15.69 -9.78 3.41
N HIS A 40 -16.43 -8.85 2.81
CA HIS A 40 -17.90 -8.93 2.78
C HIS A 40 -18.44 -10.09 1.93
N HIS A 41 -17.69 -10.56 0.93
CA HIS A 41 -18.09 -11.70 0.11
C HIS A 41 -18.04 -13.03 0.88
N ASP A 42 -17.25 -13.10 1.96
CA ASP A 42 -17.19 -14.25 2.86
C ASP A 42 -16.96 -13.78 4.31
N PRO A 43 -18.03 -13.32 4.99
CA PRO A 43 -17.92 -12.74 6.33
C PRO A 43 -17.59 -13.79 7.40
N THR A 44 -17.69 -15.09 7.07
CA THR A 44 -17.40 -16.18 7.99
C THR A 44 -15.90 -16.40 8.18
N LYS A 45 -15.09 -15.95 7.21
CA LYS A 45 -13.64 -16.11 7.22
C LYS A 45 -12.93 -14.81 7.53
N GLN A 46 -11.85 -14.94 8.28
CA GLN A 46 -10.91 -13.87 8.53
C GLN A 46 -9.58 -14.26 7.89
N VAL A 47 -9.12 -13.44 6.95
CA VAL A 47 -7.87 -13.67 6.23
C VAL A 47 -6.78 -12.83 6.87
N ARG A 48 -5.61 -13.41 7.06
CA ARG A 48 -4.43 -12.73 7.57
C ARG A 48 -3.54 -12.28 6.42
N TYR A 49 -3.09 -11.04 6.47
CA TYR A 49 -2.12 -10.49 5.54
C TYR A 49 -0.97 -9.85 6.29
N GLU A 50 0.20 -9.82 5.66
CA GLU A 50 1.35 -9.06 6.12
C GLU A 50 1.23 -7.62 5.60
N THR A 51 1.39 -6.63 6.48
CA THR A 51 1.50 -5.22 6.07
C THR A 51 2.92 -4.93 5.59
N LEU A 52 3.06 -4.09 4.57
CA LEU A 52 4.33 -3.54 4.10
C LEU A 52 4.55 -2.12 4.61
N ASP A 53 3.46 -1.35 4.74
CA ASP A 53 3.43 -0.03 5.33
C ASP A 53 2.02 0.32 5.83
N ILE A 54 1.92 1.25 6.78
CA ILE A 54 0.67 1.69 7.41
C ILE A 54 0.65 3.22 7.51
N SER A 55 -0.49 3.83 7.22
CA SER A 55 -0.80 5.22 7.53
C SER A 55 -2.17 5.34 8.19
N GLU A 56 -2.56 6.56 8.58
CA GLU A 56 -3.90 6.82 9.14
C GLU A 56 -5.04 6.45 8.16
N GLY A 57 -4.82 6.67 6.85
CA GLY A 57 -5.83 6.45 5.82
C GLY A 57 -5.82 5.06 5.20
N GLY A 58 -4.85 4.19 5.53
CA GLY A 58 -4.69 2.93 4.82
C GLY A 58 -3.44 2.15 5.17
N MET A 59 -3.25 1.06 4.43
CA MET A 59 -2.05 0.24 4.51
C MET A 59 -1.77 -0.41 3.17
N ARG A 60 -0.54 -0.84 2.96
CA ARG A 60 -0.21 -1.75 1.88
C ARG A 60 0.00 -3.14 2.45
N ILE A 61 -0.53 -4.15 1.76
CA ILE A 61 -0.41 -5.55 2.18
C ILE A 61 0.24 -6.40 1.10
N ARG A 62 0.91 -7.47 1.53
CA ARG A 62 1.38 -8.57 0.69
C ARG A 62 0.33 -9.68 0.66
N ASN A 63 0.12 -10.27 -0.51
CA ASN A 63 -0.75 -11.43 -0.72
C ASN A 63 -0.19 -12.39 -1.77
N CYS A 64 -0.63 -13.65 -1.73
CA CYS A 64 -0.29 -14.68 -2.71
C CYS A 64 -1.13 -14.64 -3.99
N CYS A 65 -2.25 -13.90 -3.99
CA CYS A 65 -3.14 -13.77 -5.14
C CYS A 65 -3.62 -12.33 -5.34
N ALA A 66 -4.10 -12.02 -6.54
CA ALA A 66 -4.70 -10.73 -6.85
C ALA A 66 -5.97 -10.52 -6.00
N LEU A 67 -6.08 -9.33 -5.41
CA LEU A 67 -7.34 -8.89 -4.79
C LEU A 67 -8.13 -8.06 -5.79
N LEU A 68 -9.46 -8.24 -5.79
CA LEU A 68 -10.33 -7.45 -6.65
C LEU A 68 -10.40 -6.01 -6.15
N GLU A 69 -10.09 -5.05 -7.02
CA GLU A 69 -10.27 -3.63 -6.72
C GLU A 69 -11.74 -3.33 -6.44
N GLY A 70 -11.99 -2.47 -5.45
CA GLY A 70 -13.34 -2.21 -4.95
C GLY A 70 -13.88 -3.26 -3.98
N MET A 71 -13.18 -4.38 -3.77
CA MET A 71 -13.58 -5.35 -2.74
C MET A 71 -13.57 -4.69 -1.36
N THR A 72 -14.67 -4.83 -0.62
CA THR A 72 -14.87 -4.20 0.68
C THR A 72 -14.84 -5.23 1.81
N GLY A 73 -14.46 -4.78 2.98
CA GLY A 73 -14.42 -5.60 4.18
C GLY A 73 -14.19 -4.77 5.43
N ARG A 74 -13.76 -5.44 6.50
CA ARG A 74 -13.43 -4.82 7.78
C ARG A 74 -12.05 -5.27 8.21
N VAL A 75 -11.17 -4.31 8.46
CA VAL A 75 -9.80 -4.51 8.90
C VAL A 75 -9.77 -4.51 10.42
N ARG A 76 -9.05 -5.47 10.99
CA ARG A 76 -8.63 -5.50 12.39
C ARG A 76 -7.11 -5.59 12.47
N LEU A 77 -6.48 -4.59 13.09
CA LEU A 77 -5.05 -4.57 13.36
C LEU A 77 -4.79 -4.36 14.85
N CYS A 78 -4.01 -5.25 15.45
CA CYS A 78 -3.56 -5.15 16.84
C CYS A 78 -2.08 -4.82 16.83
N LEU A 79 -1.74 -3.56 17.09
CA LEU A 79 -0.36 -3.12 17.28
C LEU A 79 0.00 -3.24 18.77
N PRO A 80 1.21 -3.72 19.12
CA PRO A 80 1.69 -3.65 20.50
C PRO A 80 1.68 -2.21 20.99
N ASP A 81 1.15 -1.98 22.19
CA ASP A 81 1.11 -0.68 22.86
C ASP A 81 0.37 0.45 22.11
N SER A 82 -0.50 0.10 21.15
CA SER A 82 -1.26 1.05 20.34
C SER A 82 -2.73 0.63 20.20
N PRO A 83 -3.67 1.57 19.98
CA PRO A 83 -5.07 1.24 19.81
C PRO A 83 -5.32 0.23 18.70
N THR A 84 -6.23 -0.71 18.95
CA THR A 84 -6.69 -1.63 17.91
C THR A 84 -7.40 -0.84 16.81
N ILE A 85 -6.97 -0.97 15.57
CA ILE A 85 -7.69 -0.45 14.41
C ILE A 85 -8.78 -1.46 14.07
N ASP A 86 -10.05 -1.06 14.14
CA ASP A 86 -11.20 -1.86 13.71
C ASP A 86 -12.10 -1.00 12.82
N ARG A 87 -11.80 -0.97 11.51
CA ARG A 87 -12.39 -0.02 10.55
C ARG A 87 -12.88 -0.70 9.27
N PRO A 88 -13.95 -0.19 8.64
CA PRO A 88 -14.29 -0.55 7.27
C PRO A 88 -13.12 -0.28 6.32
N ALA A 89 -13.00 -1.10 5.29
CA ALA A 89 -11.90 -1.02 4.35
C ALA A 89 -12.31 -1.40 2.93
N MET A 90 -11.51 -0.96 1.97
CA MET A 90 -11.65 -1.32 0.55
C MET A 90 -10.29 -1.52 -0.10
N VAL A 91 -10.21 -2.48 -1.02
CA VAL A 91 -9.07 -2.62 -1.93
C VAL A 91 -9.10 -1.46 -2.92
N ALA A 92 -8.15 -0.53 -2.79
CA ALA A 92 -8.02 0.63 -3.65
C ALA A 92 -7.25 0.35 -4.94
N TRP A 93 -6.33 -0.61 -4.90
CA TRP A 93 -5.59 -1.13 -6.06
C TRP A 93 -4.99 -2.50 -5.72
N SER A 94 -4.69 -3.30 -6.75
CA SER A 94 -3.96 -4.58 -6.62
C SER A 94 -3.00 -4.76 -7.79
N ARG A 95 -1.75 -5.15 -7.51
CA ARG A 95 -0.71 -5.35 -8.56
C ARG A 95 0.12 -6.60 -8.31
N ALA A 96 0.54 -7.24 -9.39
CA ALA A 96 1.56 -8.27 -9.33
C ALA A 96 2.95 -7.64 -9.15
N CYS A 97 3.76 -8.26 -8.31
CA CYS A 97 5.19 -7.99 -8.14
C CYS A 97 5.96 -9.15 -8.77
N TYR A 98 7.03 -8.82 -9.49
CA TYR A 98 7.79 -9.79 -10.27
C TYR A 98 9.18 -10.00 -9.68
N ASP A 99 9.67 -11.24 -9.76
CA ASP A 99 11.07 -11.58 -9.46
C ASP A 99 12.02 -11.09 -10.56
N ARG A 100 13.33 -11.39 -10.42
CA ARG A 100 14.35 -10.97 -11.39
C ARG A 100 14.20 -11.67 -12.74
N GLU A 101 13.55 -12.82 -12.74
CA GLU A 101 13.27 -13.67 -13.88
C GLU A 101 11.95 -13.31 -14.57
N GLY A 102 11.22 -12.30 -14.07
CA GLY A 102 9.96 -11.81 -14.63
C GLY A 102 8.75 -12.68 -14.29
N ARG A 103 8.85 -13.58 -13.32
CA ARG A 103 7.73 -14.38 -12.82
C ARG A 103 7.04 -13.65 -11.68
N ILE A 104 5.76 -13.92 -11.47
CA ILE A 104 5.02 -13.33 -10.35
C ILE A 104 5.56 -13.94 -9.06
N ASP A 105 6.14 -13.10 -8.21
CA ASP A 105 6.62 -13.46 -6.87
C ASP A 105 5.47 -13.37 -5.86
N HIS A 106 4.76 -12.24 -5.85
CA HIS A 106 3.60 -12.01 -4.98
C HIS A 106 2.69 -10.91 -5.55
N PHE A 107 1.60 -10.61 -4.85
CA PHE A 107 0.75 -9.46 -5.11
C PHE A 107 0.84 -8.46 -3.97
N GLU A 108 0.82 -7.18 -4.31
CA GLU A 108 0.62 -6.10 -3.36
C GLU A 108 -0.76 -5.50 -3.57
N ALA A 109 -1.43 -5.13 -2.48
CA ALA A 109 -2.67 -4.40 -2.54
C ALA A 109 -2.65 -3.18 -1.62
N GLY A 110 -3.23 -2.08 -2.09
CA GLY A 110 -3.49 -0.89 -1.28
C GLY A 110 -4.85 -1.00 -0.62
N ILE A 111 -4.88 -0.98 0.70
CA ILE A 111 -6.11 -1.00 1.49
C ILE A 111 -6.40 0.41 1.98
N ARG A 112 -7.56 0.96 1.61
CA ARG A 112 -8.08 2.23 2.14
C ARG A 112 -8.98 1.97 3.33
N LEU A 113 -8.77 2.68 4.43
CA LEU A 113 -9.62 2.67 5.62
C LEU A 113 -10.63 3.83 5.57
N PHE A 114 -11.79 3.64 6.21
CA PHE A 114 -12.84 4.66 6.37
C PHE A 114 -13.18 4.88 7.84
#